data_AF-A0A969EHC6-F1
#
_entry.id   AF-A0A969EHC6-F1
#
_cell.length_a   1.000
_cell.length_b   1.000
_cell.length_c   1.000
_cell.angle_alpha   90.00
_cell.angle_beta   90.00
_cell.angle_gamma   90.00
#
_symmetry.space_group_name_H-M   'P 1'
#
loop_
_entity.id
_entity.type
_entity.pdbx_description
1 polymer ?
#
loop_
_entity_poly.entity_id
_entity_poly.type
_entity_poly.pdbx_seq_one_letter_code
_entity_poly.pdbx_strand_id
1 'polypeptide(L)'
;MLLDKNGIRIALLNYTFSTNGLPVKAPAMVNMIDTALIRKDLEVAKSKNPDAIVVFTHWGAEYVSQPNMSQKRIAEFCFKHGVKLVIGSHPHTLQPMEWRKESDQLVAYSLGNFISNLTPRFKDNGGMMWVDLSKITEGNKSATSIHDAGYELNWVYKTPGSRPEFYTMPAAAYEDDTLFIAKTKSIELANFCKEARSLLGKYNVEVNEMSTVVTDIFYEIEIDGDSVKNIPQERFYFFWLSTGIPS
;
A
#
# COMPACT_ATOMS: atom_id res chain seq x y z
N MET A 1 -16.43 0.95 0.91
CA MET A 1 -16.47 1.30 2.35
C MET A 1 -16.20 2.79 2.50
N LEU A 2 -16.71 3.46 3.54
CA LEU A 2 -16.31 4.83 3.91
C LEU A 2 -15.70 4.76 5.30
N LEU A 3 -14.49 5.29 5.46
CA LEU A 3 -13.80 5.43 6.73
C LEU A 3 -13.77 6.90 7.11
N ASP A 4 -13.88 7.20 8.40
CA ASP A 4 -13.68 8.54 8.95
C ASP A 4 -12.64 8.42 10.06
N LYS A 5 -11.57 9.20 9.95
CA LYS A 5 -10.50 9.25 10.94
C LYS A 5 -10.04 10.69 11.05
N ASN A 6 -10.10 11.25 12.26
CA ASN A 6 -9.65 12.61 12.58
C ASN A 6 -10.21 13.69 11.63
N GLY A 7 -11.45 13.51 11.16
CA GLY A 7 -12.14 14.44 10.26
C GLY A 7 -11.75 14.33 8.78
N ILE A 8 -10.95 13.32 8.42
CA ILE A 8 -10.65 12.94 7.03
C ILE A 8 -11.46 11.70 6.67
N ARG A 9 -12.32 11.84 5.66
CA ARG A 9 -13.20 10.77 5.17
C ARG A 9 -12.64 10.13 3.92
N ILE A 10 -12.42 8.81 3.96
CA ILE A 10 -11.83 8.08 2.84
C ILE A 10 -12.81 7.04 2.32
N ALA A 11 -13.14 7.12 1.02
CA ALA A 11 -13.88 6.07 0.35
C ALA A 11 -12.91 5.01 -0.19
N LEU A 12 -13.16 3.75 0.17
CA LEU A 12 -12.38 2.60 -0.28
C LEU A 12 -13.21 1.75 -1.24
N LEU A 13 -12.65 1.47 -2.41
CA LEU A 13 -13.20 0.58 -3.43
C LEU A 13 -12.17 -0.51 -3.75
N ASN A 14 -12.60 -1.72 -4.08
CA ASN A 14 -11.71 -2.83 -4.38
C ASN A 14 -12.19 -3.60 -5.62
N TYR A 15 -11.24 -4.03 -6.45
CA TYR A 15 -11.51 -4.79 -7.69
C TYR A 15 -10.46 -5.88 -7.92
N THR A 16 -10.85 -6.97 -8.57
CA THR A 16 -9.93 -8.06 -8.95
C THR A 16 -10.04 -8.41 -10.43
N PHE A 17 -8.94 -8.81 -11.06
CA PHE A 17 -8.97 -9.34 -12.43
C PHE A 17 -9.46 -10.79 -12.50
N SER A 18 -9.41 -11.53 -11.38
CA SER A 18 -9.70 -12.97 -11.32
C SER A 18 -10.04 -13.42 -9.90
N THR A 19 -10.73 -14.55 -9.77
CA THR A 19 -10.93 -15.28 -8.51
C THR A 19 -9.98 -16.47 -8.35
N ASN A 20 -8.98 -16.58 -9.22
CA ASN A 20 -8.04 -17.72 -9.29
C ASN A 20 -8.77 -19.07 -9.48
N GLY A 21 -9.88 -19.05 -10.24
CA GLY A 21 -10.71 -20.23 -10.48
C GLY A 21 -11.62 -20.62 -9.31
N LEU A 22 -11.62 -19.86 -8.20
CA LEU A 22 -12.50 -20.12 -7.08
C LEU A 22 -13.92 -19.64 -7.38
N PRO A 23 -14.95 -20.48 -7.10
CA PRO A 23 -16.34 -20.08 -7.29
C PRO A 23 -16.74 -19.02 -6.27
N VAL A 24 -17.36 -17.94 -6.74
CA VAL A 24 -17.98 -16.95 -5.86
C VAL A 24 -19.33 -17.50 -5.42
N LYS A 25 -19.44 -17.86 -4.14
CA LYS A 25 -20.70 -18.33 -3.54
C LYS A 25 -21.40 -17.16 -2.87
N ALA A 26 -22.70 -17.01 -3.12
CA ALA A 26 -23.52 -16.06 -2.39
C ALA A 26 -23.42 -16.32 -0.87
N PRO A 27 -23.42 -15.28 -0.02
CA PRO A 27 -23.67 -13.87 -0.33
C PRO A 27 -22.43 -13.06 -0.74
N ALA A 28 -21.26 -13.70 -0.92
CA ALA A 28 -20.04 -12.98 -1.29
C ALA A 28 -20.19 -12.35 -2.67
N MET A 29 -19.75 -11.08 -2.79
CA MET A 29 -19.68 -10.37 -4.05
C MET A 29 -18.23 -10.01 -4.33
N VAL A 30 -17.81 -10.21 -5.58
CA VAL A 30 -16.48 -9.87 -6.07
C VAL A 30 -16.64 -8.85 -7.18
N ASN A 31 -16.05 -7.68 -7.01
CA ASN A 31 -16.03 -6.67 -8.06
C ASN A 31 -14.89 -7.00 -9.04
N MET A 32 -15.24 -7.26 -10.29
CA MET A 32 -14.26 -7.47 -11.34
C MET A 32 -13.68 -6.12 -11.79
N ILE A 33 -12.44 -6.13 -12.27
CA ILE A 33 -11.87 -4.97 -12.96
C ILE A 33 -12.62 -4.78 -14.28
N ASP A 34 -13.54 -3.83 -14.26
CA ASP A 34 -14.33 -3.36 -15.40
C ASP A 34 -14.45 -1.84 -15.28
N THR A 35 -14.06 -1.10 -16.32
CA THR A 35 -14.01 0.37 -16.26
C THR A 35 -15.39 1.01 -16.17
N ALA A 36 -16.45 0.37 -16.68
CA ALA A 36 -17.81 0.86 -16.53
C ALA A 36 -18.32 0.68 -15.10
N LEU A 37 -18.02 -0.48 -14.47
CA LEU A 37 -18.31 -0.72 -13.05
C LEU A 37 -17.54 0.27 -12.17
N ILE A 38 -16.23 0.37 -12.36
CA ILE A 38 -15.36 1.30 -11.61
C ILE A 38 -15.92 2.72 -11.68
N ARG A 39 -16.27 3.19 -12.89
CA ARG A 39 -16.85 4.54 -13.06
C ARG A 39 -18.14 4.70 -12.28
N LYS A 40 -19.06 3.74 -12.37
CA LYS A 40 -20.34 3.79 -11.64
C LYS A 40 -20.11 3.85 -10.13
N ASP A 41 -19.24 3.02 -9.60
CA ASP A 41 -18.94 2.96 -8.17
C ASP A 41 -18.21 4.22 -7.69
N LEU A 42 -17.37 4.83 -8.53
CA LEU A 42 -16.75 6.12 -8.24
C LEU A 42 -17.78 7.24 -8.14
N GLU A 43 -18.80 7.27 -9.00
CA GLU A 43 -19.88 8.26 -8.88
C GLU A 43 -20.69 8.07 -7.58
N VAL A 44 -20.98 6.81 -7.22
CA VAL A 44 -21.61 6.50 -5.92
C VAL A 44 -20.72 6.93 -4.76
N ALA A 45 -19.41 6.66 -4.82
CA ALA A 45 -18.47 7.06 -3.79
C ALA A 45 -18.41 8.59 -3.64
N LYS A 46 -18.29 9.32 -4.75
CA LYS A 46 -18.29 10.80 -4.78
C LYS A 46 -19.55 11.40 -4.18
N SER A 47 -20.72 10.79 -4.39
CA SER A 47 -21.99 11.27 -3.80
C SER A 47 -22.00 11.26 -2.27
N LYS A 48 -21.08 10.51 -1.64
CA LYS A 48 -20.88 10.49 -0.17
C LYS A 48 -19.90 11.56 0.31
N ASN A 49 -19.43 12.42 -0.59
CA ASN A 49 -18.50 13.53 -0.36
C ASN A 49 -17.19 13.14 0.37
N PRO A 50 -16.51 12.02 0.04
CA PRO A 50 -15.25 11.69 0.68
C PRO A 50 -14.18 12.76 0.41
N ASP A 51 -13.26 12.92 1.35
CA ASP A 51 -12.07 13.76 1.22
C ASP A 51 -11.03 13.15 0.27
N ALA A 52 -10.96 11.81 0.23
CA ALA A 52 -10.14 11.06 -0.72
C ALA A 52 -10.81 9.75 -1.12
N ILE A 53 -10.53 9.29 -2.34
CA ILE A 53 -10.91 7.96 -2.81
C ILE A 53 -9.63 7.14 -3.01
N VAL A 54 -9.64 5.93 -2.45
CA VAL A 54 -8.59 4.92 -2.61
C VAL A 54 -9.17 3.72 -3.33
N VAL A 55 -8.51 3.30 -4.40
CA VAL A 55 -8.87 2.10 -5.15
C VAL A 55 -7.83 1.02 -4.89
N PHE A 56 -8.26 -0.10 -4.34
CA PHE A 56 -7.48 -1.31 -4.23
C PHE A 56 -7.69 -2.20 -5.45
N THR A 57 -6.61 -2.77 -5.96
CA THR A 57 -6.67 -3.69 -7.09
C THR A 57 -5.88 -4.96 -6.81
N HIS A 58 -6.44 -6.08 -7.26
CA HIS A 58 -5.77 -7.36 -7.34
C HIS A 58 -5.56 -7.63 -8.83
N TRP A 59 -4.33 -7.55 -9.33
CA TRP A 59 -4.03 -7.44 -10.77
C TRP A 59 -2.60 -7.82 -11.17
N GLY A 60 -2.29 -7.78 -12.46
CA GLY A 60 -0.93 -8.02 -12.94
C GLY A 60 -0.61 -9.51 -13.05
N ALA A 61 0.64 -9.81 -13.38
CA ALA A 61 1.12 -11.18 -13.50
C ALA A 61 1.96 -11.56 -12.29
N GLU A 62 1.81 -12.80 -11.82
CA GLU A 62 2.61 -13.30 -10.71
C GLU A 62 4.12 -13.25 -11.02
N TYR A 63 4.90 -12.83 -10.01
CA TYR A 63 6.37 -12.78 -10.01
C TYR A 63 7.00 -11.89 -11.08
N VAL A 64 6.25 -10.91 -11.58
CA VAL A 64 6.78 -9.89 -12.49
C VAL A 64 7.06 -8.61 -11.72
N SER A 65 8.31 -8.15 -11.71
CA SER A 65 8.77 -6.98 -10.94
C SER A 65 8.43 -5.62 -11.56
N GLN A 66 7.85 -5.61 -12.77
CA GLN A 66 7.41 -4.39 -13.46
C GLN A 66 5.92 -4.47 -13.79
N PRO A 67 5.16 -3.37 -13.62
CA PRO A 67 3.75 -3.34 -13.94
C PRO A 67 3.54 -3.48 -15.45
N ASN A 68 2.58 -4.30 -15.84
CA ASN A 68 2.18 -4.45 -17.23
C ASN A 68 1.30 -3.27 -17.71
N MET A 69 1.07 -3.20 -19.02
CA MET A 69 0.27 -2.13 -19.62
C MET A 69 -1.17 -2.07 -19.11
N SER A 70 -1.77 -3.20 -18.72
CA SER A 70 -3.12 -3.23 -18.17
C SER A 70 -3.17 -2.54 -16.80
N GLN A 71 -2.22 -2.84 -15.91
CA GLN A 71 -2.12 -2.20 -14.60
C GLN A 71 -2.00 -0.68 -14.75
N LYS A 72 -1.09 -0.22 -15.63
CA LYS A 72 -0.91 1.22 -15.92
C LYS A 72 -2.19 1.87 -16.46
N ARG A 73 -2.90 1.21 -17.38
CA ARG A 73 -4.16 1.73 -17.95
C ARG A 73 -5.28 1.85 -16.92
N ILE A 74 -5.42 0.88 -16.02
CA ILE A 74 -6.45 0.93 -14.98
C ILE A 74 -6.10 1.99 -13.92
N ALA A 75 -4.83 2.10 -13.50
CA ALA A 75 -4.39 3.17 -12.61
C ALA A 75 -4.69 4.56 -13.21
N GLU A 76 -4.34 4.76 -14.48
CA GLU A 76 -4.61 6.00 -15.20
C GLU A 76 -6.12 6.29 -15.32
N PHE A 77 -6.93 5.26 -15.57
CA PHE A 77 -8.38 5.40 -15.61
C PHE A 77 -8.93 5.87 -14.25
N CYS A 78 -8.52 5.24 -13.15
CA CYS A 78 -8.90 5.64 -11.80
C CYS A 78 -8.53 7.10 -11.52
N PHE A 79 -7.29 7.49 -11.83
CA PHE A 79 -6.79 8.86 -11.66
C PHE A 79 -7.60 9.89 -12.45
N LYS A 80 -7.90 9.62 -13.73
CA LYS A 80 -8.77 10.49 -14.55
C LYS A 80 -10.18 10.66 -13.98
N HIS A 81 -10.61 9.74 -13.13
CA HIS A 81 -11.92 9.78 -12.48
C HIS A 81 -11.88 10.25 -11.02
N GLY A 82 -10.78 10.87 -10.57
CA GLY A 82 -10.68 11.55 -9.27
C GLY A 82 -10.25 10.66 -8.10
N VAL A 83 -9.68 9.49 -8.40
CA VAL A 83 -9.01 8.65 -7.38
C VAL A 83 -7.70 9.31 -6.99
N LYS A 84 -7.40 9.34 -5.68
CA LYS A 84 -6.15 9.91 -5.14
C LYS A 84 -5.07 8.85 -5.01
N LEU A 85 -5.44 7.67 -4.50
CA LEU A 85 -4.52 6.55 -4.28
C LEU A 85 -4.99 5.28 -5.02
N VAL A 86 -4.07 4.60 -5.69
CA VAL A 86 -4.31 3.27 -6.27
C VAL A 86 -3.33 2.27 -5.68
N ILE A 87 -3.84 1.27 -4.96
CA ILE A 87 -3.01 0.30 -4.23
C ILE A 87 -3.20 -1.10 -4.82
N GLY A 88 -2.18 -1.57 -5.52
CA GLY A 88 -2.15 -2.86 -6.18
C GLY A 88 -1.60 -3.99 -5.31
N SER A 89 -2.07 -5.19 -5.59
CA SER A 89 -1.68 -6.48 -5.03
C SER A 89 -1.81 -7.56 -6.10
N HIS A 90 -1.46 -8.82 -5.77
CA HIS A 90 -1.46 -10.04 -6.61
C HIS A 90 -0.11 -10.51 -7.14
N PRO A 91 0.80 -9.67 -7.69
CA PRO A 91 2.03 -10.17 -8.29
C PRO A 91 2.94 -10.96 -7.33
N HIS A 92 2.67 -10.96 -6.02
CA HIS A 92 3.48 -11.65 -5.00
C HIS A 92 4.95 -11.20 -4.95
N THR A 93 5.24 -10.05 -5.57
CA THR A 93 6.54 -9.38 -5.59
C THR A 93 6.31 -7.89 -5.50
N LEU A 94 7.31 -7.15 -5.01
CA LEU A 94 7.33 -5.70 -5.10
C LEU A 94 7.29 -5.25 -6.56
N GLN A 95 6.49 -4.23 -6.82
CA GLN A 95 6.54 -3.44 -8.04
C GLN A 95 6.67 -1.95 -7.65
N PRO A 96 7.14 -1.09 -8.58
CA PRO A 96 7.36 0.32 -8.31
C PRO A 96 6.15 1.08 -7.76
N MET A 97 6.44 2.18 -7.09
CA MET A 97 5.50 3.19 -6.62
C MET A 97 5.75 4.50 -7.35
N GLU A 98 4.69 5.19 -7.76
CA GLU A 98 4.76 6.46 -8.46
C GLU A 98 3.88 7.49 -7.76
N TRP A 99 4.47 8.54 -7.20
CA TRP A 99 3.76 9.72 -6.73
C TRP A 99 3.89 10.87 -7.74
N ARG A 100 2.78 11.15 -8.41
CA ARG A 100 2.64 12.26 -9.35
C ARG A 100 2.23 13.51 -8.58
N LYS A 101 3.23 14.24 -8.08
CA LYS A 101 3.02 15.44 -7.25
C LYS A 101 2.17 16.52 -7.94
N GLU A 102 2.34 16.73 -9.24
CA GLU A 102 1.59 17.74 -10.01
C GLU A 102 0.08 17.52 -9.99
N SER A 103 -0.35 16.26 -10.05
CA SER A 103 -1.76 15.85 -10.03
C SER A 103 -2.23 15.37 -8.65
N ASP A 104 -1.34 15.36 -7.65
CA ASP A 104 -1.57 14.87 -6.30
C ASP A 104 -2.18 13.44 -6.28
N GLN A 105 -1.51 12.53 -7.01
CA GLN A 105 -1.97 11.16 -7.25
C GLN A 105 -0.83 10.16 -7.03
N LEU A 106 -1.11 9.05 -6.34
CA LEU A 106 -0.11 8.05 -6.00
C LEU A 106 -0.60 6.64 -6.36
N VAL A 107 0.27 5.85 -6.98
CA VAL A 107 0.05 4.42 -7.23
C VAL A 107 1.16 3.58 -6.63
N ALA A 108 0.81 2.51 -5.93
CA ALA A 108 1.68 1.39 -5.65
C ALA A 108 1.22 0.21 -6.52
N TYR A 109 2.01 -0.23 -7.50
CA TYR A 109 1.53 -1.27 -8.42
C TYR A 109 1.44 -2.65 -7.77
N SER A 110 2.33 -2.94 -6.82
CA SER A 110 2.29 -4.12 -5.95
C SER A 110 3.19 -3.90 -4.74
N LEU A 111 2.64 -4.11 -3.54
CA LEU A 111 3.40 -4.04 -2.29
C LEU A 111 4.10 -5.35 -1.92
N GLY A 112 4.05 -6.38 -2.77
CA GLY A 112 4.56 -7.71 -2.42
C GLY A 112 3.83 -8.30 -1.21
N ASN A 113 4.38 -9.34 -0.58
CA ASN A 113 3.70 -10.02 0.51
C ASN A 113 4.17 -9.48 1.87
N PHE A 114 3.25 -8.92 2.66
CA PHE A 114 3.51 -8.53 4.05
C PHE A 114 3.46 -9.74 4.99
N ILE A 115 2.57 -10.70 4.72
CA ILE A 115 2.56 -12.04 5.31
C ILE A 115 2.20 -13.03 4.19
N SER A 116 2.88 -14.17 4.12
CA SER A 116 2.65 -15.21 3.11
C SER A 116 2.88 -16.60 3.70
N ASN A 117 2.06 -17.58 3.28
CA ASN A 117 2.32 -19.01 3.53
C ASN A 117 2.76 -19.76 2.26
N LEU A 118 3.10 -19.03 1.18
CA LEU A 118 3.51 -19.63 -0.09
C LEU A 118 4.98 -20.06 -0.04
N THR A 119 5.28 -21.27 -0.53
CA THR A 119 6.58 -21.93 -0.40
C THR A 119 7.29 -22.02 -1.76
N PRO A 120 7.92 -20.91 -2.23
CA PRO A 120 9.37 -20.86 -2.48
C PRO A 120 10.01 -19.45 -2.35
N ARG A 121 11.34 -19.40 -2.62
CA ARG A 121 12.38 -18.34 -2.45
C ARG A 121 12.08 -16.86 -2.77
N PHE A 122 10.92 -16.50 -3.33
CA PHE A 122 10.59 -15.12 -3.74
C PHE A 122 9.34 -14.56 -3.06
N LYS A 123 8.78 -15.27 -2.06
CA LYS A 123 7.40 -15.03 -1.61
C LYS A 123 7.27 -14.49 -0.18
N ASP A 124 8.38 -14.23 0.51
CA ASP A 124 8.42 -13.76 1.90
C ASP A 124 8.82 -12.27 2.03
N ASN A 125 8.64 -11.53 0.94
CA ASN A 125 9.24 -10.22 0.73
C ASN A 125 8.14 -9.21 0.31
N GLY A 126 8.02 -8.13 1.06
CA GLY A 126 7.01 -7.10 0.80
C GLY A 126 7.44 -5.73 1.29
N GLY A 127 6.55 -4.77 1.12
CA GLY A 127 6.70 -3.42 1.62
C GLY A 127 5.43 -3.01 2.33
N MET A 128 5.59 -2.14 3.33
CA MET A 128 4.50 -1.37 3.86
C MET A 128 4.67 0.06 3.35
N MET A 129 3.64 0.58 2.69
CA MET A 129 3.62 1.96 2.24
C MET A 129 2.79 2.79 3.21
N TRP A 130 3.25 3.99 3.51
CA TRP A 130 2.49 4.96 4.28
C TRP A 130 2.23 6.22 3.45
N VAL A 131 1.11 6.87 3.73
CA VAL A 131 0.72 8.14 3.11
C VAL A 131 0.17 9.04 4.20
N ASP A 132 0.70 10.25 4.28
CA ASP A 132 0.19 11.31 5.13
C ASP A 132 -0.77 12.17 4.33
N LEU A 133 -2.02 12.23 4.76
CA LEU A 133 -3.03 13.10 4.15
C LEU A 133 -3.22 14.35 5.00
N SER A 134 -3.30 15.49 4.32
CA SER A 134 -3.59 16.79 4.91
C SER A 134 -4.86 17.37 4.30
N LYS A 135 -5.81 17.77 5.14
CA LYS A 135 -7.04 18.48 4.80
C LYS A 135 -7.05 19.95 5.26
N ILE A 136 -6.90 20.89 4.33
CA ILE A 136 -7.11 22.33 4.60
C ILE A 136 -8.60 22.62 4.59
N THR A 137 -9.11 23.39 5.55
CA THR A 137 -10.49 23.88 5.57
C THR A 137 -10.52 25.41 5.65
N GLU A 138 -11.24 26.03 4.71
CA GLU A 138 -11.48 27.48 4.66
C GLU A 138 -12.99 27.73 4.52
N GLY A 139 -13.62 28.19 5.61
CA GLY A 139 -15.08 28.29 5.71
C GLY A 139 -15.76 26.94 5.49
N ASN A 140 -16.63 26.85 4.48
CA ASN A 140 -17.34 25.62 4.11
C ASN A 140 -16.62 24.79 3.04
N LYS A 141 -15.42 25.21 2.62
CA LYS A 141 -14.62 24.48 1.62
C LYS A 141 -13.51 23.71 2.33
N SER A 142 -13.25 22.50 1.86
CA SER A 142 -12.09 21.73 2.27
C SER A 142 -11.37 21.14 1.07
N ALA A 143 -10.05 21.08 1.14
CA ALA A 143 -9.19 20.45 0.14
C ALA A 143 -8.26 19.47 0.84
N THR A 144 -8.18 18.26 0.31
CA THR A 144 -7.32 17.20 0.86
C THR A 144 -6.22 16.85 -0.12
N SER A 145 -4.97 16.83 0.34
CA SER A 145 -3.79 16.49 -0.46
C SER A 145 -2.89 15.46 0.20
N ILE A 146 -2.04 14.82 -0.59
CA ILE A 146 -0.94 14.00 -0.07
C ILE A 146 0.13 14.97 0.44
N HIS A 147 0.38 14.95 1.75
CA HIS A 147 1.42 15.75 2.39
C HIS A 147 2.79 15.09 2.19
N ASP A 148 2.86 13.79 2.46
CA ASP A 148 4.06 12.99 2.30
C ASP A 148 3.70 11.52 2.06
N ALA A 149 4.64 10.76 1.50
CA ALA A 149 4.48 9.33 1.29
C ALA A 149 5.84 8.63 1.24
N GLY A 150 5.89 7.42 1.77
CA GLY A 150 7.08 6.60 1.77
C GLY A 150 6.75 5.13 1.95
N TYR A 151 7.80 4.30 1.97
CA TYR A 151 7.65 2.88 2.22
C TYR A 151 8.75 2.35 3.13
N GLU A 152 8.49 1.22 3.75
CA GLU A 152 9.49 0.41 4.43
C GLU A 152 9.48 -1.01 3.86
N LEU A 153 10.66 -1.60 3.75
CA LEU A 153 10.79 -3.00 3.36
C LEU A 153 10.46 -3.88 4.57
N ASN A 154 9.65 -4.90 4.33
CA ASN A 154 9.24 -5.86 5.35
C ASN A 154 9.61 -7.27 4.89
N TRP A 155 10.34 -7.97 5.74
CA TRP A 155 10.75 -9.35 5.53
C TRP A 155 9.93 -10.27 6.44
N VAL A 156 9.45 -11.38 5.88
CA VAL A 156 8.69 -12.38 6.64
C VAL A 156 9.61 -13.51 7.06
N TYR A 157 9.90 -13.57 8.35
CA TYR A 157 10.62 -14.71 8.92
C TYR A 157 9.63 -15.81 9.32
N LYS A 158 9.87 -17.01 8.79
CA LYS A 158 9.10 -18.22 9.11
C LYS A 158 9.94 -19.14 9.99
N THR A 159 9.43 -19.51 11.17
CA THR A 159 10.17 -20.42 12.04
C THR A 159 10.25 -21.83 11.44
N PRO A 160 11.37 -22.54 11.63
CA PRO A 160 11.45 -23.95 11.26
C PRO A 160 10.49 -24.81 12.09
N GLY A 161 9.83 -25.80 11.47
CA GLY A 161 9.02 -26.78 12.19
C GLY A 161 7.72 -27.15 11.47
N SER A 162 6.99 -28.10 12.07
CA SER A 162 5.68 -28.56 11.56
C SER A 162 4.53 -27.58 11.83
N ARG A 163 4.74 -26.62 12.74
CA ARG A 163 3.85 -25.50 13.04
C ARG A 163 4.65 -24.20 12.98
N PRO A 164 4.92 -23.69 11.77
CA PRO A 164 5.71 -22.48 11.62
C PRO A 164 4.94 -21.26 12.11
N GLU A 165 5.64 -20.41 12.85
CA GLU A 165 5.21 -19.07 13.22
C GLU A 165 5.77 -18.07 12.20
N PHE A 166 5.04 -16.97 11.98
CA PHE A 166 5.40 -15.94 11.02
C PHE A 166 5.65 -14.63 11.75
N TYR A 167 6.81 -14.02 11.49
CA TYR A 167 7.24 -12.76 12.06
C TYR A 167 7.46 -11.76 10.93
N THR A 168 6.79 -10.61 10.99
CA THR A 168 7.06 -9.49 10.08
C THR A 168 8.18 -8.65 10.67
N MET A 169 9.26 -8.48 9.91
CA MET A 169 10.49 -7.84 10.35
C MET A 169 10.76 -6.63 9.46
N PRO A 170 10.61 -5.39 9.96
CA PRO A 170 11.05 -4.19 9.25
C PRO A 170 12.53 -4.31 8.92
N ALA A 171 12.87 -4.32 7.63
CA ALA A 171 14.21 -4.69 7.18
C ALA A 171 15.29 -3.79 7.79
N ALA A 172 15.04 -2.49 7.87
CA ALA A 172 15.97 -1.51 8.47
C ALA A 172 16.31 -1.78 9.94
N ALA A 173 15.45 -2.48 10.70
CA ALA A 173 15.73 -2.83 12.09
C ALA A 173 16.64 -4.05 12.24
N TYR A 174 16.69 -4.92 11.23
CA TYR A 174 17.24 -6.26 11.36
C TYR A 174 18.31 -6.62 10.33
N GLU A 175 18.53 -5.79 9.31
CA GLU A 175 19.49 -6.08 8.24
C GLU A 175 20.95 -6.15 8.72
N ASP A 176 21.26 -5.46 9.81
CA ASP A 176 22.55 -5.52 10.51
C ASP A 176 22.54 -6.47 11.73
N ASP A 177 21.40 -7.08 12.04
CA ASP A 177 21.26 -7.98 13.20
C ASP A 177 21.85 -9.37 12.89
N THR A 178 22.94 -9.68 13.59
CA THR A 178 23.64 -10.97 13.50
C THR A 178 23.38 -11.88 14.71
N LEU A 179 22.61 -11.43 15.69
CA LEU A 179 22.36 -12.10 16.96
C LEU A 179 21.00 -12.79 16.99
N PHE A 180 19.96 -12.14 16.47
CA PHE A 180 18.58 -12.67 16.51
C PHE A 180 18.28 -13.59 15.32
N ILE A 181 18.85 -13.31 14.16
CA ILE A 181 18.59 -14.04 12.92
C ILE A 181 19.73 -15.04 12.67
N ALA A 182 19.38 -16.31 12.46
CA ALA A 182 20.36 -17.33 12.09
C ALA A 182 21.16 -16.89 10.85
N LYS A 183 22.48 -17.17 10.82
CA LYS A 183 23.40 -16.69 9.76
C LYS A 183 22.95 -16.97 8.31
N THR A 184 22.24 -18.08 8.08
CA THR A 184 21.70 -18.39 6.75
C THR A 184 20.54 -17.47 6.35
N LYS A 185 19.74 -17.06 7.33
CA LYS A 185 18.58 -16.18 7.17
C LYS A 185 18.96 -14.70 7.07
N SER A 186 20.05 -14.28 7.72
CA SER A 186 20.57 -12.92 7.52
C SER A 186 21.06 -12.70 6.09
N ILE A 187 21.62 -13.73 5.43
CA ILE A 187 21.97 -13.68 3.99
C ILE A 187 20.71 -13.54 3.11
N GLU A 188 19.62 -14.23 3.43
CA GLU A 188 18.35 -14.10 2.71
C GLU A 188 17.77 -12.69 2.84
N LEU A 189 17.74 -12.14 4.07
CA LEU A 189 17.32 -10.77 4.34
C LEU A 189 18.18 -9.75 3.57
N ALA A 190 19.51 -9.86 3.64
CA ALA A 190 20.41 -8.95 2.95
C ALA A 190 20.22 -8.98 1.42
N ASN A 191 19.99 -10.16 0.84
CA ASN A 191 19.69 -10.28 -0.59
C ASN A 191 18.34 -9.63 -0.93
N PHE A 192 17.32 -9.84 -0.11
CA PHE A 192 16.03 -9.16 -0.27
C PHE A 192 16.18 -7.64 -0.24
N CYS A 193 16.84 -7.07 0.78
CA CYS A 193 17.08 -5.63 0.88
C CYS A 193 17.78 -5.10 -0.39
N LYS A 194 18.84 -5.77 -0.82
CA LYS A 194 19.63 -5.38 -1.99
C LYS A 194 18.79 -5.38 -3.27
N GLU A 195 18.05 -6.46 -3.52
CA GLU A 195 17.22 -6.60 -4.72
C GLU A 195 16.06 -5.60 -4.72
N ALA A 196 15.37 -5.46 -3.58
CA ALA A 196 14.25 -4.54 -3.44
C ALA A 196 14.70 -3.08 -3.59
N ARG A 197 15.79 -2.67 -2.94
CA ARG A 197 16.36 -1.32 -3.09
C ARG A 197 16.86 -1.06 -4.51
N SER A 198 17.45 -2.05 -5.16
CA SER A 198 17.87 -1.91 -6.57
C SER A 198 16.67 -1.73 -7.50
N LEU A 199 15.59 -2.47 -7.27
CA LEU A 199 14.35 -2.35 -8.05
C LEU A 199 13.68 -1.00 -7.80
N LEU A 200 13.35 -0.71 -6.55
CA LEU A 200 12.56 0.47 -6.18
C LEU A 200 13.37 1.75 -6.35
N GLY A 201 14.65 1.77 -6.01
CA GLY A 201 15.52 2.92 -6.25
C GLY A 201 15.69 3.27 -7.74
N LYS A 202 15.52 2.30 -8.64
CA LYS A 202 15.59 2.53 -10.09
C LYS A 202 14.27 3.01 -10.69
N TYR A 203 13.14 2.57 -10.14
CA TYR A 203 11.84 2.70 -10.82
C TYR A 203 10.78 3.45 -10.02
N ASN A 204 10.97 3.70 -8.73
CA ASN A 204 10.06 4.57 -7.99
C ASN A 204 10.17 6.00 -8.51
N VAL A 205 9.05 6.71 -8.44
CA VAL A 205 8.97 8.14 -8.72
C VAL A 205 8.47 8.81 -7.46
N GLU A 206 9.30 9.65 -6.85
CA GLU A 206 8.97 10.49 -5.68
C GLU A 206 8.50 9.73 -4.42
N VAL A 207 8.74 8.42 -4.30
CA VAL A 207 8.40 7.61 -3.12
C VAL A 207 9.66 6.91 -2.61
N ASN A 208 10.15 7.31 -1.44
CA ASN A 208 11.44 6.86 -0.88
C ASN A 208 11.29 5.83 0.24
N GLU A 209 12.33 5.02 0.43
CA GLU A 209 12.40 4.10 1.57
C GLU A 209 12.65 4.90 2.85
N MET A 210 11.94 4.55 3.92
CA MET A 210 12.18 5.07 5.24
C MET A 210 13.35 4.32 5.87
N SER A 211 14.45 5.03 6.11
CA SER A 211 15.70 4.47 6.64
C SER A 211 15.74 4.35 8.17
N THR A 212 14.72 4.82 8.88
CA THR A 212 14.63 4.78 10.35
C THR A 212 13.29 4.20 10.80
N VAL A 213 13.33 3.24 11.73
CA VAL A 213 12.12 2.79 12.43
C VAL A 213 11.62 3.94 13.30
N VAL A 214 10.41 4.41 13.06
CA VAL A 214 9.79 5.42 13.94
C VAL A 214 9.46 4.74 15.27
N THR A 215 10.28 4.96 16.29
CA THR A 215 9.98 4.49 17.65
C THR A 215 9.21 5.49 18.49
N ASP A 216 9.26 6.79 18.15
CA ASP A 216 8.68 7.84 18.99
C ASP A 216 8.08 8.98 18.15
N ILE A 217 6.77 9.18 18.27
CA ILE A 217 6.09 10.38 17.77
C ILE A 217 5.72 11.22 19.00
N PHE A 218 6.34 12.39 19.14
CA PHE A 218 5.95 13.40 20.12
C PHE A 218 5.15 14.50 19.41
N TYR A 219 4.04 14.92 20.02
CA TYR A 219 3.25 16.06 19.57
C TYR A 219 3.45 17.22 20.56
N GLU A 220 3.72 18.42 20.04
CA GLU A 220 3.72 19.67 20.78
C GLU A 220 2.56 20.53 20.27
N ILE A 221 1.77 21.10 21.19
CA ILE A 221 0.62 21.97 20.89
C ILE A 221 0.97 23.37 21.35
N GLU A 222 1.00 24.32 20.41
CA GLU A 222 1.11 25.75 20.69
C GLU A 222 -0.26 26.44 20.47
N ILE A 223 -0.60 27.37 21.37
CA ILE A 223 -1.81 28.23 21.38
C ILE A 223 -1.26 29.66 21.52
N ASP A 224 -1.55 30.69 20.72
CA ASP A 224 -2.82 31.18 20.19
C ASP A 224 -2.57 32.22 19.07
N GLY A 225 -3.63 32.58 18.31
CA GLY A 225 -3.73 33.85 17.57
C GLY A 225 -3.99 33.74 16.06
N ASP A 226 -5.20 34.11 15.62
CA ASP A 226 -5.65 34.34 14.23
C ASP A 226 -5.06 33.42 13.16
N SER A 227 -5.31 32.12 13.25
CA SER A 227 -4.63 31.14 12.41
C SER A 227 -5.57 30.36 11.47
N VAL A 228 -5.14 30.23 10.22
CA VAL A 228 -5.46 29.06 9.38
C VAL A 228 -5.25 27.83 10.26
N LYS A 229 -6.32 27.08 10.56
CA LYS A 229 -6.20 25.86 11.37
C LYS A 229 -5.25 24.91 10.65
N ASN A 230 -4.05 24.76 11.18
CA ASN A 230 -3.13 23.75 10.70
C ASN A 230 -3.72 22.37 11.03
N ILE A 231 -3.55 21.49 10.08
CA ILE A 231 -4.42 20.38 9.71
C ILE A 231 -4.06 19.14 10.53
N PRO A 232 -5.01 18.25 10.90
CA PRO A 232 -4.64 16.90 11.36
C PRO A 232 -3.93 16.16 10.21
N GLN A 233 -2.61 16.03 10.31
CA GLN A 233 -1.86 15.10 9.49
C GLN A 233 -2.22 13.69 9.96
N GLU A 234 -2.81 12.89 9.08
CA GLU A 234 -3.15 11.51 9.40
C GLU A 234 -2.36 10.56 8.49
N ARG A 235 -1.61 9.67 9.13
CA ARG A 235 -0.83 8.64 8.46
C ARG A 235 -1.65 7.37 8.25
N PHE A 236 -1.76 6.94 7.00
CA PHE A 236 -2.40 5.68 6.63
C PHE A 236 -1.35 4.67 6.16
N TYR A 237 -1.39 3.45 6.68
CA TYR A 237 -0.50 2.36 6.28
C TYR A 237 -1.22 1.36 5.39
N PHE A 238 -0.53 0.90 4.35
CA PHE A 238 -1.01 -0.05 3.36
C PHE A 238 -0.01 -1.21 3.24
N PHE A 239 -0.54 -2.42 3.31
CA PHE A 239 0.23 -3.66 3.16
C PHE A 239 -0.69 -4.77 2.64
N TRP A 240 -0.11 -5.85 2.11
CA TRP A 240 -0.88 -6.94 1.55
C TRP A 240 -0.65 -8.28 2.25
N LEU A 241 -1.74 -8.90 2.71
CA LEU A 241 -1.72 -10.23 3.30
C LEU A 241 -2.06 -11.28 2.24
N SER A 242 -1.10 -12.16 1.97
CA SER A 242 -1.28 -13.30 1.06
C SER A 242 -1.62 -14.54 1.87
N THR A 243 -2.89 -14.91 1.87
CA THR A 243 -3.35 -16.14 2.51
C THR A 243 -3.29 -17.28 1.49
N GLY A 244 -2.10 -17.87 1.33
CA GLY A 244 -1.99 -19.22 0.79
C GLY A 244 -2.52 -20.21 1.82
N ILE A 245 -3.83 -20.21 2.09
CA ILE A 245 -4.47 -21.24 2.91
C ILE A 245 -4.55 -22.48 2.02
N PRO A 246 -3.79 -23.54 2.30
CA PRO A 246 -4.15 -24.83 1.74
C PRO A 246 -5.51 -25.17 2.33
N SER A 247 -6.50 -25.40 1.48
CA SER A 247 -7.72 -26.10 1.87
C SER A 247 -7.40 -27.43 2.54
#